data_AF-A0A4P9ZHE3-F1
#
_entry.id   AF-A0A4P9ZHE3-F1
#
_cell.length_a   1.000
_cell.length_b   1.000
_cell.length_c   1.000
_cell.angle_alpha   90.00
_cell.angle_beta   90.00
_cell.angle_gamma   90.00
#
_symmetry.space_group_name_H-M   'P 1'
#
loop_
_entity.id
_entity.type
_entity.pdbx_description
1 polymer ?
#
loop_
_entity_poly.entity_id
_entity_poly.type
_entity_poly.pdbx_seq_one_letter_code
_entity_poly.pdbx_strand_id
1 'polypeptide(L)'
;MQPLQPWCSSAKTLVKLSAEELLVCALVTFTGLLQTTDFGLTGLLIIDMMIKKTIPVDMIFIHTLQHFPQTCDLVEKVKVRYSPNLHIYTPQGLTSEKDFAARHGDQLWQTAYIL
;
A
#
# COMPACT_ATOMS: atom_id res chain seq x y z
N MET A 1 -3.92 8.42 23.67
CA MET A 1 -4.64 8.81 22.45
C MET A 1 -4.92 10.31 22.56
N GLN A 2 -4.45 11.13 21.61
CA GLN A 2 -4.85 12.55 21.58
C GLN A 2 -6.34 12.62 21.22
N PRO A 3 -7.12 13.54 21.81
CA PRO A 3 -8.53 13.69 21.46
C PRO A 3 -8.65 14.08 19.98
N LEU A 4 -9.59 13.45 19.28
CA LEU A 4 -9.90 13.77 17.89
C LEU A 4 -10.22 15.26 17.77
N GLN A 5 -9.51 15.95 16.87
CA GLN A 5 -9.84 17.33 16.55
C GLN A 5 -11.28 17.38 15.99
N PRO A 6 -12.08 18.44 16.25
CA PRO A 6 -13.50 18.47 15.93
C PRO A 6 -13.84 18.16 14.47
N TRP A 7 -12.91 18.49 13.56
CA TRP A 7 -13.04 18.27 12.12
C TRP A 7 -12.74 16.81 11.66
N CYS A 8 -12.20 15.97 12.54
CA CYS A 8 -11.92 14.54 12.35
C CYS A 8 -12.87 13.60 13.11
N SER A 9 -14.04 14.10 13.52
CA SER A 9 -14.87 13.44 14.53
C SER A 9 -15.94 12.49 13.98
N SER A 10 -16.29 12.57 12.69
CA SER A 10 -17.35 11.74 12.10
C SER A 10 -17.25 11.61 10.58
N ALA A 11 -17.80 10.52 10.03
CA ALA A 11 -17.88 10.32 8.58
C ALA A 11 -18.56 11.48 7.85
N LYS A 12 -19.58 12.12 8.46
CA LYS A 12 -20.26 13.30 7.90
C LYS A 12 -19.34 14.50 7.73
N THR A 13 -18.36 14.64 8.62
CA THR A 13 -17.38 15.72 8.57
C THR A 13 -16.28 15.41 7.55
N LEU A 14 -15.82 14.15 7.50
CA LEU A 14 -14.76 13.68 6.59
C LEU A 14 -15.10 13.90 5.11
N VAL A 15 -16.36 13.67 4.69
CA VAL A 15 -16.79 13.86 3.29
C VAL A 15 -16.60 15.31 2.79
N LYS A 16 -16.49 16.28 3.70
CA LYS A 16 -16.30 17.69 3.34
C LYS A 16 -14.82 18.09 3.18
N LEU A 17 -13.90 17.21 3.56
CA LEU A 17 -12.47 17.46 3.54
C LEU A 17 -11.88 17.14 2.15
N SER A 18 -10.85 17.87 1.77
CA SER A 18 -9.98 17.50 0.66
C SER A 18 -9.20 16.20 0.97
N ALA A 19 -8.65 15.57 -0.07
CA ALA A 19 -7.82 14.37 0.10
C ALA A 19 -6.63 14.62 1.05
N GLU A 20 -5.97 15.77 0.94
CA GLU A 20 -4.85 16.13 1.81
C GLU A 20 -5.27 16.31 3.28
N GLU A 21 -6.41 16.97 3.52
CA GLU A 21 -6.97 17.12 4.87
C GLU A 21 -7.38 15.78 5.47
N LEU A 22 -7.92 14.87 4.66
CA LEU A 22 -8.23 13.50 5.09
C LEU A 22 -6.98 12.71 5.48
N LEU A 23 -5.89 12.86 4.74
CA LEU A 23 -4.62 12.21 5.06
C LEU A 23 -4.04 12.74 6.38
N VAL A 24 -4.04 14.06 6.59
CA VAL A 24 -3.64 14.66 7.87
C VAL A 24 -4.55 14.18 9.00
N CYS A 25 -5.85 14.11 8.75
CA CYS A 25 -6.83 13.61 9.71
C CYS A 25 -6.52 12.17 10.16
N ALA A 26 -6.20 11.29 9.21
CA ALA A 26 -5.86 9.91 9.50
C ALA A 26 -4.60 9.80 10.37
N LEU A 27 -3.57 10.59 10.06
CA LEU A 27 -2.30 10.59 10.80
C LEU A 27 -2.44 11.03 12.25
N VAL A 28 -3.26 12.06 12.53
CA VAL A 28 -3.46 12.54 13.91
C VAL A 28 -4.40 11.62 14.70
N THR A 29 -5.22 10.85 14.00
CA THR A 29 -6.23 9.97 14.61
C THR A 29 -5.64 8.62 15.00
N PHE A 30 -4.86 8.02 14.10
CA PHE A 30 -4.39 6.64 14.23
C PHE A 30 -2.89 6.58 14.48
N THR A 31 -2.49 5.86 15.52
CA THR A 31 -1.09 5.49 15.74
C THR A 31 -0.72 4.27 14.91
N GLY A 32 0.44 4.25 14.25
CA GLY A 32 0.88 3.12 13.43
C GLY A 32 0.12 3.01 12.09
N LEU A 33 -0.26 4.15 11.51
CA LEU A 33 -0.94 4.19 10.22
C LEU A 33 -0.01 3.75 9.08
N LEU A 34 -0.46 2.76 8.30
CA LEU A 34 0.26 2.21 7.14
C LEU A 34 -0.59 2.37 5.88
N GLN A 35 0.07 2.62 4.75
CA GLN A 35 -0.56 2.56 3.43
C GLN A 35 -0.27 1.20 2.78
N THR A 36 -1.31 0.45 2.44
CA THR A 36 -1.15 -0.67 1.51
C THR A 36 -1.15 -0.15 0.07
N THR A 37 -0.28 -0.68 -0.77
CA THR A 37 -0.23 -0.29 -2.18
C THR A 37 0.16 -1.44 -3.08
N ASP A 38 -0.43 -1.45 -4.27
CA ASP A 38 -0.04 -2.24 -5.43
C ASP A 38 0.69 -1.38 -6.48
N PHE A 39 1.06 -0.14 -6.11
CA PHE A 39 1.61 0.90 -6.97
C PHE A 39 0.69 1.36 -8.11
N GLY A 40 -0.64 1.21 -7.94
CA GLY A 40 -1.63 1.87 -8.77
C GLY A 40 -1.62 3.40 -8.65
N LEU A 41 -2.25 4.08 -9.62
CA LEU A 41 -2.22 5.55 -9.75
C LEU A 41 -2.69 6.29 -8.48
N THR A 42 -3.76 5.83 -7.85
CA THR A 42 -4.32 6.45 -6.64
C THR A 42 -3.38 6.28 -5.45
N GLY A 43 -2.76 5.10 -5.30
CA GLY A 43 -1.75 4.86 -4.28
C GLY A 43 -0.52 5.76 -4.45
N LEU A 44 -0.04 5.90 -5.69
CA LEU A 44 1.08 6.80 -6.02
C LEU A 44 0.75 8.28 -5.75
N LEU A 45 -0.48 8.70 -6.01
CA LEU A 45 -0.93 10.05 -5.71
C LEU A 45 -0.89 10.34 -4.20
N ILE A 46 -1.34 9.39 -3.38
CA ILE A 46 -1.26 9.52 -1.92
C ILE A 46 0.20 9.64 -1.46
N ILE A 47 1.10 8.82 -2.00
CA ILE A 47 2.54 8.88 -1.68
C ILE A 47 3.10 10.27 -2.00
N ASP A 48 2.81 10.80 -3.18
CA ASP A 48 3.27 12.12 -3.62
C ASP A 48 2.70 13.25 -2.73
N MET A 49 1.41 13.21 -2.39
CA MET A 49 0.78 14.18 -1.48
C MET A 49 1.43 14.19 -0.09
N MET A 50 1.71 13.01 0.45
CA MET A 50 2.30 12.85 1.80
C MET A 50 3.74 13.34 1.84
N ILE A 51 4.54 12.99 0.82
CA ILE A 51 5.95 13.39 0.73
C ILE A 51 6.10 14.90 0.52
N LYS A 52 5.23 15.52 -0.28
CA LYS A 52 5.19 17.00 -0.42
C LYS A 52 4.94 17.71 0.90
N LYS A 53 4.24 17.07 1.84
CA LYS A 53 4.04 17.57 3.21
C LYS A 53 5.14 17.13 4.18
N THR A 54 6.23 16.54 3.69
CA THR A 54 7.35 16.01 4.49
C THR A 54 6.91 14.98 5.55
N ILE A 55 5.83 14.25 5.27
CA ILE A 55 5.32 13.22 6.17
C ILE A 55 5.90 11.86 5.73
N PRO A 56 6.60 11.14 6.62
CA PRO A 56 7.07 9.80 6.33
C PRO A 56 5.89 8.88 5.99
N VAL A 57 5.99 8.14 4.87
CA VAL A 57 4.98 7.17 4.46
C VAL A 57 5.49 5.78 4.80
N ASP A 58 4.79 5.12 5.71
CA ASP A 58 5.01 3.72 6.03
C ASP A 58 4.09 2.85 5.16
N MET A 59 4.66 1.90 4.43
CA MET A 59 3.97 1.23 3.33
C MET A 59 4.12 -0.28 3.33
N ILE A 60 3.07 -0.95 2.86
CA ILE A 60 3.05 -2.38 2.65
C ILE A 60 2.79 -2.68 1.17
N PHE A 61 3.69 -3.46 0.57
CA PHE A 61 3.49 -4.08 -0.74
C PHE A 61 3.45 -5.60 -0.60
N ILE A 62 2.40 -6.22 -1.13
CA ILE A 62 2.28 -7.67 -1.18
C ILE A 62 2.81 -8.12 -2.55
N HIS A 63 4.01 -8.69 -2.56
CA HIS A 63 4.64 -9.22 -3.75
C HIS A 63 4.16 -10.66 -3.97
N THR A 64 3.15 -10.82 -4.81
CA THR A 64 2.47 -12.10 -5.09
C THR A 64 3.31 -13.11 -5.86
N LEU A 65 4.52 -12.71 -6.30
CA LEU A 65 5.38 -13.45 -7.23
C LEU A 65 4.80 -13.61 -8.64
N GLN A 66 3.71 -12.90 -8.96
CA GLN A 66 3.03 -12.92 -10.27
C GLN A 66 2.69 -11.52 -10.77
N HIS A 67 3.36 -10.50 -10.23
CA HIS A 67 3.20 -9.13 -10.68
C HIS A 67 3.78 -8.96 -12.09
N PHE A 68 3.19 -8.05 -12.86
CA PHE A 68 3.78 -7.63 -14.13
C PHE A 68 5.21 -7.12 -13.89
N PRO A 69 6.18 -7.43 -14.78
CA PRO A 69 7.54 -6.91 -14.67
C PRO A 69 7.58 -5.38 -14.56
N GLN A 70 6.67 -4.70 -15.26
CA GLN A 70 6.51 -3.24 -15.22
C GLN A 70 6.14 -2.73 -13.82
N THR A 71 5.37 -3.49 -13.05
CA THR A 71 5.05 -3.17 -11.65
C THR A 71 6.31 -3.27 -10.80
N CYS A 72 7.11 -4.33 -10.96
CA CYS A 72 8.38 -4.51 -10.24
C CYS A 72 9.36 -3.37 -10.55
N ASP A 73 9.51 -2.98 -11.82
CA ASP A 73 10.33 -1.82 -12.23
C ASP A 73 9.82 -0.51 -11.62
N LEU A 74 8.49 -0.34 -11.52
CA LEU A 74 7.87 0.82 -10.91
C LEU A 74 8.14 0.88 -9.40
N VAL A 75 8.10 -0.25 -8.70
CA VAL A 75 8.46 -0.33 -7.27
C VAL A 75 9.87 0.21 -7.05
N GLU A 76 10.83 -0.21 -7.86
CA GLU A 76 12.21 0.28 -7.76
C GLU A 76 12.33 1.78 -8.06
N LYS A 77 11.63 2.28 -9.07
CA LYS A 77 11.57 3.73 -9.36
C LYS A 77 10.99 4.53 -8.19
N VAL A 78 9.94 4.01 -7.55
CA VAL A 78 9.31 4.64 -6.38
C VAL A 78 10.26 4.66 -5.19
N LYS A 79 10.97 3.56 -4.91
CA LYS A 79 11.99 3.51 -3.85
C LYS A 79 13.07 4.59 -4.05
N VAL A 80 13.58 4.73 -5.28
CA VAL A 80 14.59 5.74 -5.61
C VAL A 80 14.03 7.16 -5.49
N ARG A 81 12.84 7.41 -6.03
CA ARG A 81 12.25 8.76 -6.07
C ARG A 81 11.83 9.27 -4.71
N TYR A 82 11.24 8.41 -3.89
CA TYR A 82 10.48 8.78 -2.71
C TYR A 82 11.12 8.28 -1.40
N SER A 83 12.07 7.34 -1.47
CA SER A 83 12.73 6.71 -0.31
C SER A 83 11.79 6.38 0.86
N PRO A 84 10.65 5.72 0.60
CA PRO A 84 9.65 5.43 1.63
C PRO A 84 10.14 4.29 2.56
N ASN A 85 9.51 4.18 3.74
CA ASN A 85 9.62 2.95 4.52
C ASN A 85 8.70 1.89 3.90
N LEU A 86 9.25 1.00 3.07
CA LEU A 86 8.48 0.00 2.32
C LEU A 86 8.72 -1.40 2.85
N HIS A 87 7.67 -2.01 3.39
CA HIS A 87 7.60 -3.40 3.79
C HIS A 87 7.10 -4.26 2.63
N ILE A 88 7.90 -5.23 2.20
CA ILE A 88 7.54 -6.17 1.14
C ILE A 88 7.26 -7.54 1.75
N TYR A 89 6.07 -8.08 1.51
CA TYR A 89 5.68 -9.41 1.95
C TYR A 89 5.46 -10.33 0.75
N THR A 90 5.98 -11.55 0.82
CA THR A 90 5.81 -12.60 -0.19
C THR A 90 5.11 -13.83 0.40
N PRO A 91 4.54 -14.72 -0.44
CA PRO A 91 4.09 -16.03 0.01
C PRO A 91 5.16 -16.78 0.81
N GLN A 92 4.75 -17.41 1.92
CA GLN A 92 5.66 -17.95 2.92
C GLN A 92 6.62 -18.99 2.35
N GLY A 93 7.92 -18.73 2.49
CA GLY A 93 8.99 -19.63 2.05
C GLY A 93 9.19 -19.66 0.53
N LEU A 94 8.66 -18.68 -0.21
CA LEU A 94 8.76 -18.59 -1.65
C LEU A 94 9.38 -17.25 -2.05
N THR A 95 10.31 -17.28 -3.01
CA THR A 95 11.07 -16.10 -3.45
C THR A 95 10.91 -15.78 -4.93
N SER A 96 10.38 -16.70 -5.72
CA SER A 96 10.20 -16.52 -7.16
C SER A 96 8.90 -17.16 -7.68
N GLU A 97 8.45 -16.72 -8.85
CA GLU A 97 7.34 -17.33 -9.58
C GLU A 97 7.57 -18.83 -9.79
N LYS A 98 8.81 -19.21 -10.10
CA LYS A 98 9.23 -20.61 -10.27
C LYS A 98 9.06 -21.42 -8.99
N ASP A 99 9.45 -20.88 -7.83
CA ASP A 99 9.26 -21.57 -6.54
C ASP A 99 7.77 -21.74 -6.25
N PHE A 100 6.97 -20.71 -6.57
CA PHE A 100 5.52 -20.73 -6.38
C PHE A 100 4.86 -21.82 -7.23
N ALA A 101 5.17 -21.87 -8.52
CA ALA A 101 4.69 -22.89 -9.45
C ALA A 101 5.15 -24.31 -9.03
N ALA A 102 6.41 -24.47 -8.62
CA ALA A 102 6.93 -25.76 -8.17
C ALA A 102 6.20 -26.30 -6.94
N ARG A 103 5.75 -25.41 -6.04
CA ARG A 103 5.05 -25.79 -4.81
C ARG A 103 3.54 -25.97 -4.99
N HIS A 104 2.91 -25.12 -5.79
CA HIS A 104 1.45 -25.01 -5.85
C HIS A 104 0.84 -25.41 -7.20
N GLY A 105 1.68 -25.69 -8.21
CA GLY A 105 1.26 -25.93 -9.58
C GLY A 105 1.17 -24.64 -10.41
N ASP A 106 1.26 -24.82 -11.72
CA ASP A 106 1.06 -23.73 -12.67
C ASP A 106 -0.40 -23.26 -12.67
N GLN A 107 -0.60 -21.95 -12.89
CA GLN A 107 -1.93 -21.35 -13.05
C GLN A 107 -2.91 -21.65 -11.89
N LEU A 108 -2.45 -21.64 -10.63
CA LEU A 108 -3.27 -21.86 -9.42
C LEU A 108 -4.57 -21.04 -9.39
N TRP A 109 -4.58 -19.85 -10.00
CA TRP A 109 -5.78 -19.00 -10.09
C TRP A 109 -6.89 -19.57 -10.99
N GLN A 110 -6.58 -20.55 -11.85
CA GLN A 110 -7.55 -21.24 -12.72
C GLN A 110 -8.09 -22.53 -12.09
N THR A 111 -7.44 -23.07 -11.06
CA THR A 111 -7.78 -24.37 -10.47
C THR A 111 -8.89 -24.23 -9.42
N ALA A 112 -9.89 -23.39 -9.67
CA ALA A 112 -10.97 -23.10 -8.73
C ALA A 112 -11.45 -24.38 -8.05
N TYR A 113 -11.18 -24.51 -6.74
CA TYR A 113 -11.89 -25.46 -5.91
C TYR A 113 -13.33 -24.95 -5.88
N ILE A 114 -14.16 -25.50 -6.76
CA ILE A 114 -15.61 -25.48 -6.61
C ILE A 114 -15.86 -26.26 -5.32
N LEU A 115 -16.11 -25.52 -4.23
CA LEU A 115 -16.76 -26.06 -3.05
C LEU A 115 -18.21 -26.43 -3.39
#